data_AF-A0AAD9K7K1-F1
#
_entry.id   AF-A0AAD9K7K1-F1
#
_cell.length_a   1.000
_cell.length_b   1.000
_cell.length_c   1.000
_cell.angle_alpha   90.00
_cell.angle_beta   90.00
_cell.angle_gamma   90.00
#
_symmetry.space_group_name_H-M   'P 1'
#
loop_
_entity.id
_entity.type
_entity.pdbx_description
1 polymer ?
#
loop_
_entity_poly.entity_id
_entity_poly.type
_entity_poly.pdbx_seq_one_letter_code
_entity_poly.pdbx_strand_id
1 'polypeptide(L)'
;MMEEFGVNVGLRKLPPCPLDDREATSGRKGMPMNVLFCGDSSILIYLLVRRLLRNGHRVTLLQHFDPELRVSENDNRITDLISELRATETRFSIHHTTTCKPLSMWQNATPRTPLFRHVIFITTPLEGMESPSTTFVRHYLQCLSSLLEGMKLYNPRPIFTLVDKAHDAVELDRGITHVKFNDVMDTAMDFMLYTYWSLYNMTMINMKLTPDIDNKLSIASSTASLFVDEISSSIVAAMQNRSRCEDRHILDGVDKDEGPSQGNSHARADTPAAETGDIVLTTYLTSKKDPQRRIFMPSSNYTYVSEWHLSMRDIGIKAVVFHDGLTPVFRKRMHPEVTFQEISPGKLSLNDDRYFHFLRYIETRPTIKHILFSDISDVIFLRNPFELMRLLGDHLYIGDDMEGYPLVGSLPWTVNKIRSCFGSGFNTEKATKSLSKYSVVYNAGIIGGPRHVILRFLRHLTAVLSELAGDNCNTAAVNYVAHTYFDDIIFCGFPLTSKYKEYQNNMSGTYLIHK
;
A
#
# COMPACT_ATOMS: atom_id res chain seq x y z
N MET A 1 15.21 -19.70 -38.87
CA MET A 1 14.22 -20.15 -37.86
C MET A 1 14.91 -20.35 -36.51
N MET A 2 15.39 -19.26 -35.88
CA MET A 2 15.90 -19.32 -34.50
C MET A 2 15.85 -17.96 -33.77
N GLU A 3 15.03 -17.03 -34.27
CA GLU A 3 14.69 -15.76 -33.63
C GLU A 3 13.16 -15.64 -33.74
N GLU A 4 12.44 -15.78 -32.61
CA GLU A 4 11.04 -15.36 -32.35
C GLU A 4 10.45 -16.05 -31.08
N PHE A 5 11.14 -15.95 -29.94
CA PHE A 5 10.56 -16.33 -28.63
C PHE A 5 10.95 -15.33 -27.54
N GLY A 6 10.35 -14.14 -27.62
CA GLY A 6 10.50 -13.08 -26.60
C GLY A 6 9.77 -13.42 -25.31
N VAL A 7 10.38 -14.26 -24.46
CA VAL A 7 9.85 -14.56 -23.11
C VAL A 7 9.96 -13.30 -22.25
N ASN A 8 8.82 -12.72 -21.88
CA ASN A 8 8.78 -11.47 -21.14
C ASN A 8 8.68 -11.74 -19.63
N VAL A 9 9.83 -11.97 -18.98
CA VAL A 9 9.90 -12.15 -17.52
C VAL A 9 9.42 -10.86 -16.84
N GLY A 10 8.27 -10.94 -16.15
CA GLY A 10 7.52 -9.81 -15.60
C GLY A 10 8.15 -9.08 -14.40
N LEU A 11 9.46 -8.87 -14.41
CA LEU A 11 10.15 -8.01 -13.46
C LEU A 11 9.59 -6.59 -13.58
N ARG A 12 8.85 -6.12 -12.55
CA ARG A 12 8.71 -4.68 -12.30
C ARG A 12 10.09 -4.12 -11.97
N LYS A 13 10.84 -3.73 -13.01
CA LYS A 13 12.12 -3.05 -12.87
C LYS A 13 11.93 -1.83 -12.00
N LEU A 14 12.60 -1.82 -10.85
CA LEU A 14 12.76 -0.62 -10.04
C LEU A 14 13.36 0.48 -10.95
N PRO A 15 12.99 1.76 -10.76
CA PRO A 15 13.71 2.84 -11.42
C PRO A 15 15.20 2.73 -11.08
N PRO A 16 16.11 2.92 -12.05
CA PRO A 16 17.54 2.86 -11.75
C PRO A 16 17.88 3.93 -10.71
N CYS A 17 18.66 3.59 -9.68
CA CYS A 17 19.33 4.62 -8.88
C CYS A 17 20.14 5.48 -9.88
N PRO A 18 20.11 6.83 -9.77
CA PRO A 18 20.89 7.71 -10.63
C PRO A 18 22.38 7.59 -10.27
N LEU A 19 23.02 6.57 -10.84
CA LEU A 19 24.47 6.40 -10.82
C LEU A 19 25.07 7.29 -11.91
N ASP A 20 26.10 8.05 -11.56
CA ASP A 20 27.01 8.65 -12.54
C ASP A 20 27.75 7.50 -13.25
N ASP A 21 27.68 7.44 -14.59
CA ASP A 21 28.19 6.33 -15.43
C ASP A 21 29.68 6.01 -15.21
N ARG A 22 30.40 6.90 -14.52
CA ARG A 22 31.84 6.83 -14.23
C ARG A 22 32.25 5.73 -13.25
N GLU A 23 31.36 5.20 -12.40
CA GLU A 23 31.70 4.15 -11.43
C GLU A 23 31.50 2.71 -11.95
N ALA A 24 30.94 2.52 -13.15
CA ALA A 24 30.55 1.20 -13.69
C ALA A 24 31.71 0.24 -13.99
N THR A 25 32.96 0.73 -14.05
CA THR A 25 34.14 -0.03 -14.49
C THR A 25 34.94 -0.69 -13.36
N SER A 26 34.65 -0.40 -12.09
CA SER A 26 35.38 -1.02 -10.97
C SER A 26 34.83 -2.43 -10.65
N GLY A 27 35.58 -3.47 -11.04
CA GLY A 27 35.22 -4.89 -10.93
C GLY A 27 35.16 -5.48 -9.51
N ARG A 28 34.67 -4.72 -8.52
CA ARG A 28 34.47 -5.19 -7.15
C ARG A 28 33.32 -6.20 -7.11
N LYS A 29 33.65 -7.49 -6.91
CA LYS A 29 32.65 -8.53 -6.57
C LYS A 29 31.88 -8.09 -5.32
N GLY A 30 30.55 -8.27 -5.35
CA GLY A 30 29.68 -7.94 -4.22
C GLY A 30 30.06 -8.71 -2.95
N MET A 31 29.78 -8.12 -1.78
CA MET A 31 30.09 -8.78 -0.50
C MET A 31 29.26 -10.07 -0.32
N PRO A 32 29.85 -11.12 0.28
CA PRO A 32 29.10 -12.26 0.80
C PRO A 32 27.95 -11.83 1.71
N MET A 33 26.86 -12.59 1.67
CA MET A 33 25.66 -12.33 2.46
C MET A 33 25.10 -13.65 2.99
N ASN A 34 24.42 -13.58 4.14
CA ASN A 34 23.63 -14.69 4.66
C ASN A 34 22.22 -14.61 4.06
N VAL A 35 21.77 -15.69 3.42
CA VAL A 35 20.46 -15.82 2.77
C VAL A 35 19.69 -16.97 3.41
N LEU A 36 18.44 -16.75 3.80
CA LEU A 36 17.53 -17.80 4.25
C LEU A 36 16.56 -18.17 3.11
N PHE A 37 16.40 -19.47 2.84
CA PHE A 37 15.34 -20.00 1.98
C PHE A 37 14.25 -20.64 2.81
N CYS A 38 13.00 -20.42 2.42
CA CYS A 38 11.81 -21.07 2.99
C CYS A 38 10.93 -21.57 1.84
N GLY A 39 10.56 -22.85 1.88
CA GLY A 39 9.79 -23.53 0.84
C GLY A 39 10.20 -25.00 0.72
N ASP A 40 9.38 -25.82 0.07
CA ASP A 40 9.63 -27.26 -0.02
C ASP A 40 10.69 -27.59 -1.08
N SER A 41 11.34 -28.74 -0.88
CA SER A 41 12.56 -29.10 -1.62
C SER A 41 12.28 -29.40 -3.09
N SER A 42 12.46 -28.38 -3.92
CA SER A 42 12.29 -28.43 -5.37
C SER A 42 13.63 -28.21 -6.09
N ILE A 43 13.71 -28.66 -7.35
CA ILE A 43 14.91 -28.46 -8.20
C ILE A 43 15.25 -26.97 -8.38
N LEU A 44 14.25 -26.08 -8.34
CA LEU A 44 14.43 -24.63 -8.37
C LEU A 44 15.19 -24.13 -7.12
N ILE A 45 14.83 -24.59 -5.92
CA ILE A 45 15.58 -24.27 -4.69
C ILE A 45 17.01 -24.78 -4.80
N TYR A 46 17.24 -26.04 -5.18
CA TYR A 46 18.59 -26.60 -5.32
C TYR A 46 19.49 -25.73 -6.22
N LEU A 47 18.99 -25.34 -7.41
CA LEU A 47 19.75 -24.55 -8.37
C LEU A 47 20.01 -23.11 -7.87
N LEU A 48 19.01 -22.45 -7.28
CA LEU A 48 19.17 -21.12 -6.66
C LEU A 48 20.21 -21.14 -5.52
N VAL A 49 20.12 -22.13 -4.62
CA VAL A 49 21.09 -22.36 -3.55
C VAL A 49 22.50 -22.55 -4.12
N ARG A 50 22.67 -23.44 -5.10
CA ARG A 50 23.96 -23.73 -5.76
C ARG A 50 24.57 -22.49 -6.43
N ARG A 51 23.74 -21.66 -7.08
CA ARG A 51 24.19 -20.41 -7.73
C ARG A 51 24.56 -19.33 -6.70
N LEU A 52 23.87 -19.23 -5.58
CA LEU A 52 24.21 -18.29 -4.50
C LEU A 52 25.50 -18.69 -3.76
N LEU A 53 25.70 -19.99 -3.50
CA LEU A 53 26.95 -20.52 -2.94
C LEU A 53 28.13 -20.23 -3.88
N ARG A 54 27.99 -20.48 -5.19
CA ARG A 54 29.01 -20.10 -6.21
C ARG A 54 29.34 -18.60 -6.22
N ASN A 55 28.37 -17.72 -5.95
CA ASN A 55 28.56 -16.27 -5.88
C ASN A 55 29.19 -15.77 -4.56
N GLY A 56 29.52 -16.66 -3.61
CA GLY A 56 30.19 -16.32 -2.36
C GLY A 56 29.27 -16.26 -1.14
N HIS A 57 27.95 -16.30 -1.31
CA HIS A 57 26.98 -16.19 -0.22
C HIS A 57 26.99 -17.41 0.71
N ARG A 58 26.52 -17.22 1.94
CA ARG A 58 26.18 -18.29 2.90
C ARG A 58 24.67 -18.50 2.82
N VAL A 59 24.24 -19.75 2.67
CA VAL A 59 22.84 -20.09 2.40
C VAL A 59 22.34 -21.04 3.46
N THR A 60 21.21 -20.71 4.07
CA THR A 60 20.50 -21.58 5.01
C THR A 60 19.15 -21.94 4.42
N LEU A 61 18.86 -23.23 4.28
CA LEU A 61 17.54 -23.73 3.89
C LEU A 61 16.75 -24.12 5.14
N LEU A 62 15.60 -23.46 5.35
CA LEU A 62 14.59 -23.92 6.29
C LEU A 62 13.65 -24.87 5.56
N GLN A 63 13.90 -26.16 5.73
CA GLN A 63 13.08 -27.21 5.12
C GLN A 63 11.95 -27.56 6.09
N HIS A 64 10.71 -27.31 5.69
CA HIS A 64 9.57 -27.91 6.38
C HIS A 64 9.53 -29.41 6.03
N PHE A 65 9.10 -30.22 6.99
CA PHE A 65 8.90 -31.64 6.78
C PHE A 65 7.62 -32.00 7.53
N ASP A 66 6.49 -31.83 6.85
CA ASP A 66 5.22 -32.38 7.29
C ASP A 66 5.31 -33.91 7.14
N PRO A 67 5.20 -34.69 8.22
CA PRO A 67 5.31 -36.14 8.16
C PRO A 67 4.09 -36.83 7.50
N GLU A 68 3.00 -36.11 7.28
CA GLU A 68 1.80 -36.61 6.59
C GLU A 68 1.83 -36.28 5.08
N LEU A 69 2.48 -35.19 4.66
CA LEU A 69 2.91 -35.05 3.25
C LEU A 69 4.05 -36.02 2.94
N ARG A 70 3.68 -37.23 2.54
CA ARG A 70 4.57 -38.12 1.81
C ARG A 70 4.94 -37.49 0.47
N VAL A 71 6.04 -36.73 0.45
CA VAL A 71 6.82 -36.50 -0.77
C VAL A 71 7.02 -37.84 -1.45
N SER A 72 6.54 -38.00 -2.69
CA SER A 72 6.50 -39.33 -3.32
C SER A 72 7.89 -39.95 -3.36
N GLU A 73 7.99 -41.25 -3.07
CA GLU A 73 9.25 -42.00 -2.88
C GLU A 73 10.17 -42.06 -4.12
N ASN A 74 9.76 -41.40 -5.22
CA ASN A 74 10.45 -41.34 -6.50
C ASN A 74 11.54 -40.25 -6.57
N ASP A 75 11.48 -39.15 -5.80
CA ASP A 75 12.48 -38.06 -5.91
C ASP A 75 13.69 -38.21 -4.96
N ASN A 76 14.32 -39.39 -5.04
CA ASN A 76 15.62 -39.64 -4.42
C ASN A 76 16.69 -38.67 -4.97
N ARG A 77 16.53 -38.16 -6.19
CA ARG A 77 17.47 -37.24 -6.84
C ARG A 77 17.61 -35.93 -6.07
N ILE A 78 16.52 -35.33 -5.59
CA ILE A 78 16.62 -34.12 -4.75
C ILE A 78 17.35 -34.40 -3.43
N THR A 79 17.19 -35.60 -2.86
CA THR A 79 17.91 -36.03 -1.64
C THR A 79 19.41 -36.21 -1.89
N ASP A 80 19.79 -36.81 -3.02
CA ASP A 80 21.19 -36.94 -3.45
C ASP A 80 21.83 -35.58 -3.73
N LEU A 81 21.13 -34.69 -4.44
CA LEU A 81 21.57 -33.33 -4.78
C LEU A 81 21.72 -32.44 -3.53
N ILE A 82 20.83 -32.57 -2.54
CA ILE A 82 20.98 -31.92 -1.23
C ILE A 82 22.20 -32.47 -0.48
N SER A 83 22.48 -33.77 -0.61
CA SER A 83 23.64 -34.42 0.01
C SER A 83 24.96 -34.02 -0.66
N GLU A 84 24.98 -33.83 -1.98
CA GLU A 84 26.10 -33.23 -2.73
C GLU A 84 26.48 -31.86 -2.16
N LEU A 85 25.50 -30.97 -1.98
CA LEU A 85 25.74 -29.63 -1.42
C LEU A 85 26.23 -29.69 0.03
N ARG A 86 25.64 -30.54 0.87
CA ARG A 86 26.10 -30.74 2.27
C ARG A 86 27.53 -31.24 2.35
N ALA A 87 27.96 -32.09 1.42
CA ALA A 87 29.31 -32.66 1.38
C ALA A 87 30.37 -31.70 0.82
N THR A 88 29.97 -30.70 0.01
CA THR A 88 30.90 -29.86 -0.75
C THR A 88 30.97 -28.39 -0.30
N GLU A 89 29.93 -27.85 0.33
CA GLU A 89 29.83 -26.42 0.64
C GLU A 89 29.68 -26.12 2.14
N THR A 90 30.79 -25.77 2.80
CA THR A 90 30.85 -25.36 4.22
C THR A 90 30.08 -24.07 4.55
N ARG A 91 29.45 -23.47 3.54
CA ARG A 91 28.62 -22.26 3.62
C ARG A 91 27.12 -22.56 3.42
N PHE A 92 26.75 -23.83 3.32
CA PHE A 92 25.38 -24.30 3.26
C PHE A 92 24.97 -24.91 4.61
N SER A 93 23.80 -24.54 5.13
CA SER A 93 23.16 -25.24 6.26
C SER A 93 21.71 -25.57 5.95
N ILE A 94 21.20 -26.66 6.52
CA ILE A 94 19.78 -27.02 6.46
C ILE A 94 19.27 -27.20 7.87
N HIS A 95 18.14 -26.58 8.17
CA HIS A 95 17.42 -26.77 9.42
C HIS A 95 16.06 -27.37 9.08
N HIS A 96 15.85 -28.60 9.54
CA HIS A 96 14.53 -29.23 9.50
C HIS A 96 13.71 -28.66 10.66
N THR A 97 12.48 -28.18 10.39
CA THR A 97 11.55 -27.80 11.46
C THR A 97 10.21 -28.50 11.32
N THR A 98 9.87 -29.24 12.37
CA THR A 98 8.61 -30.02 12.52
C THR A 98 7.59 -29.28 13.41
N THR A 99 7.89 -28.06 13.86
CA THR A 99 6.97 -27.22 14.65
C THR A 99 7.23 -25.75 14.39
N CYS A 100 6.21 -24.89 14.54
CA CYS A 100 6.36 -23.42 14.46
C CYS A 100 7.09 -22.78 15.66
N LYS A 101 7.88 -23.55 16.43
CA LYS A 101 8.65 -23.02 17.55
C LYS A 101 9.77 -22.09 17.03
N PRO A 102 10.17 -21.06 17.79
CA PRO A 102 11.31 -20.23 17.43
C PRO A 102 12.54 -21.10 17.16
N LEU A 103 13.07 -21.02 15.94
CA LEU A 103 14.25 -21.80 15.52
C LEU A 103 15.39 -21.59 16.53
N SER A 104 16.05 -22.68 16.95
CA SER A 104 17.11 -22.63 17.96
C SER A 104 18.33 -21.78 17.56
N MET A 105 18.47 -21.45 16.26
CA MET A 105 19.43 -20.46 15.77
C MET A 105 19.18 -19.05 16.32
N TRP A 106 17.91 -18.66 16.55
CA TRP A 106 17.54 -17.35 17.11
C TRP A 106 17.92 -17.25 18.59
N GLN A 107 17.76 -18.34 19.35
CA GLN A 107 18.06 -18.38 20.79
C GLN A 107 19.54 -18.11 21.11
N ASN A 108 20.43 -18.38 20.15
CA ASN A 108 21.87 -18.15 20.25
C ASN A 108 22.35 -16.91 19.48
N ALA A 109 21.44 -16.15 18.83
CA ALA A 109 21.80 -14.96 18.07
C ALA A 109 21.87 -13.71 18.97
N THR A 110 22.85 -12.85 18.76
CA THR A 110 22.91 -11.53 19.43
C THR A 110 22.13 -10.49 18.61
N PRO A 111 21.19 -9.71 19.19
CA PRO A 111 20.32 -8.77 18.46
C PRO A 111 21.00 -7.62 17.67
N ARG A 112 22.34 -7.54 17.65
CA ARG A 112 23.12 -6.49 16.97
C ARG A 112 23.77 -6.94 15.67
N THR A 113 23.54 -8.17 15.21
CA THR A 113 24.15 -8.68 13.97
C THR A 113 23.09 -9.43 13.15
N PRO A 114 22.66 -8.89 11.99
CA PRO A 114 21.57 -9.48 11.22
C PRO A 114 21.94 -10.86 10.69
N LEU A 115 21.32 -11.89 11.26
CA LEU A 115 21.63 -13.29 10.99
C LEU A 115 21.46 -13.65 9.51
N PHE A 116 20.42 -13.09 8.87
CA PHE A 116 20.15 -13.15 7.43
C PHE A 116 19.86 -11.75 6.90
N ARG A 117 20.49 -11.34 5.79
CA ARG A 117 20.20 -10.04 5.13
C ARG A 117 19.05 -10.15 4.11
N HIS A 118 18.94 -11.31 3.46
CA HIS A 118 17.92 -11.61 2.48
C HIS A 118 17.18 -12.88 2.86
N VAL A 119 15.88 -12.92 2.64
CA VAL A 119 15.04 -14.10 2.83
C VAL A 119 14.20 -14.33 1.58
N ILE A 120 14.30 -15.53 1.03
CA ILE A 120 13.65 -15.94 -0.21
C ILE A 120 12.59 -16.98 0.15
N PHE A 121 11.33 -16.61 -0.08
CA PHE A 121 10.18 -17.47 0.14
C PHE A 121 9.66 -17.94 -1.22
N ILE A 122 9.58 -19.25 -1.42
CA ILE A 122 9.07 -19.86 -2.65
C ILE A 122 7.73 -20.52 -2.32
N THR A 123 6.64 -20.06 -2.95
CA THR A 123 5.36 -20.75 -2.81
C THR A 123 5.47 -22.14 -3.41
N THR A 124 5.05 -23.15 -2.64
CA THR A 124 4.96 -24.53 -3.13
C THR A 124 3.49 -24.78 -3.45
N PRO A 125 3.13 -25.09 -4.70
CA PRO A 125 1.75 -25.35 -5.07
C PRO A 125 1.30 -26.66 -4.40
N LEU A 126 0.16 -26.65 -3.72
CA LEU A 126 -0.36 -27.80 -2.96
C LEU A 126 -1.07 -28.82 -3.87
N GLU A 127 -0.51 -29.04 -5.07
CA GLU A 127 -0.97 -30.01 -6.05
C GLU A 127 -0.79 -31.43 -5.49
N GLY A 128 -1.91 -32.16 -5.39
CA GLY A 128 -1.96 -33.49 -4.76
C GLY A 128 -2.61 -33.51 -3.36
N MET A 129 -2.87 -32.36 -2.72
CA MET A 129 -3.76 -32.31 -1.55
C MET A 129 -5.22 -32.23 -2.00
N GLU A 130 -5.93 -33.37 -2.09
CA GLU A 130 -7.35 -33.42 -2.52
C GLU A 130 -8.30 -32.58 -1.64
N SER A 131 -7.88 -32.25 -0.42
CA SER A 131 -8.47 -31.18 0.42
C SER A 131 -7.48 -30.76 1.51
N PRO A 132 -6.65 -29.71 1.30
CA PRO A 132 -5.80 -29.17 2.36
C PRO A 132 -6.65 -28.71 3.53
N SER A 133 -6.46 -29.33 4.70
CA SER A 133 -7.32 -29.07 5.86
C SER A 133 -7.17 -27.62 6.36
N THR A 134 -8.24 -27.06 6.93
CA THR A 134 -8.17 -25.73 7.59
C THR A 134 -7.18 -25.71 8.76
N THR A 135 -6.83 -26.88 9.30
CA THR A 135 -5.74 -27.06 10.28
C THR A 135 -4.37 -26.89 9.64
N PHE A 136 -4.12 -27.46 8.45
CA PHE A 136 -2.86 -27.31 7.71
C PHE A 136 -2.60 -25.84 7.35
N VAL A 137 -3.57 -25.16 6.74
CA VAL A 137 -3.48 -23.71 6.43
C VAL A 137 -3.18 -22.90 7.69
N ARG A 138 -3.91 -23.15 8.79
CA ARG A 138 -3.67 -22.46 10.06
C ARG A 138 -2.25 -22.67 10.58
N HIS A 139 -1.73 -23.90 10.49
CA HIS A 139 -0.37 -24.23 10.91
C HIS A 139 0.68 -23.53 10.04
N TYR A 140 0.51 -23.53 8.72
CA TYR A 140 1.39 -22.88 7.76
C TYR A 140 1.48 -21.36 7.98
N LEU A 141 0.33 -20.68 8.09
CA LEU A 141 0.26 -19.25 8.37
C LEU A 141 0.85 -18.89 9.75
N GLN A 142 0.62 -19.74 10.77
CA GLN A 142 1.23 -19.59 12.10
C GLN A 142 2.75 -19.77 12.08
N CYS A 143 3.27 -20.71 11.29
CA CYS A 143 4.71 -20.91 11.09
C CYS A 143 5.36 -19.72 10.37
N LEU A 144 4.73 -19.19 9.33
CA LEU A 144 5.22 -18.01 8.62
C LEU A 144 5.22 -16.76 9.52
N SER A 145 4.12 -16.48 10.24
CA SER A 145 4.08 -15.38 11.21
C SER A 145 5.13 -15.54 12.33
N SER A 146 5.31 -16.76 12.87
CA SER A 146 6.33 -17.03 13.89
C SER A 146 7.76 -16.82 13.39
N LEU A 147 8.03 -17.13 12.11
CA LEU A 147 9.31 -16.84 11.46
C LEU A 147 9.53 -15.33 11.29
N LEU A 148 8.49 -14.60 10.85
CA LEU A 148 8.55 -13.15 10.64
C LEU A 148 8.77 -12.39 11.96
N GLU A 149 8.07 -12.76 13.03
CA GLU A 149 8.32 -12.26 14.40
C GLU A 149 9.73 -12.61 14.91
N GLY A 150 10.22 -13.81 14.62
CA GLY A 150 11.60 -14.20 14.90
C GLY A 150 12.59 -13.26 14.21
N MET A 151 12.44 -13.05 12.91
CA MET A 151 13.34 -12.20 12.12
C MET A 151 13.37 -10.74 12.60
N LYS A 152 12.20 -10.17 12.92
CA LYS A 152 12.00 -8.82 13.46
C LYS A 152 12.86 -8.53 14.69
N LEU A 153 13.13 -9.52 15.54
CA LEU A 153 13.97 -9.38 16.74
C LEU A 153 15.48 -9.31 16.45
N TYR A 154 15.94 -9.79 15.29
CA TYR A 154 17.37 -9.98 15.00
C TYR A 154 17.85 -9.33 13.68
N ASN A 155 16.96 -8.89 12.79
CA ASN A 155 17.31 -8.03 11.66
C ASN A 155 16.24 -6.92 11.45
N PRO A 156 16.57 -5.63 11.68
CA PRO A 156 15.64 -4.51 11.51
C PRO A 156 15.40 -4.09 10.05
N ARG A 157 16.13 -4.64 9.06
CA ARG A 157 15.91 -4.40 7.62
C ARG A 157 16.14 -5.67 6.78
N PRO A 158 15.26 -6.69 6.83
CA PRO A 158 15.34 -7.82 5.91
C PRO A 158 14.83 -7.44 4.52
N ILE A 159 15.53 -7.89 3.49
CA ILE A 159 15.00 -7.87 2.12
C ILE A 159 14.29 -9.21 1.88
N PHE A 160 13.01 -9.14 1.53
CA PHE A 160 12.19 -10.31 1.23
C PHE A 160 12.00 -10.45 -0.27
N THR A 161 12.23 -11.65 -0.78
CA THR A 161 11.84 -12.01 -2.15
C THR A 161 10.78 -13.11 -2.07
N LEU A 162 9.56 -12.78 -2.50
CA LEU A 162 8.54 -13.78 -2.79
C LEU A 162 8.76 -14.24 -4.23
N VAL A 163 8.95 -15.55 -4.42
CA VAL A 163 8.94 -16.19 -5.73
C VAL A 163 7.69 -17.03 -5.80
N ASP A 164 6.85 -16.72 -6.79
CA ASP A 164 5.50 -17.23 -6.89
C ASP A 164 5.26 -17.95 -8.22
N LYS A 165 4.45 -19.00 -8.21
CA LYS A 165 4.16 -19.83 -9.40
C LYS A 165 2.80 -19.49 -9.99
N ALA A 166 2.76 -19.11 -11.26
CA ALA A 166 1.49 -18.87 -11.93
C ALA A 166 0.78 -20.18 -12.29
N HIS A 167 -0.47 -20.32 -11.85
CA HIS A 167 -1.38 -21.39 -12.24
C HIS A 167 -2.23 -21.02 -13.46
N ASP A 168 -2.49 -21.99 -14.33
CA ASP A 168 -3.60 -21.94 -15.29
C ASP A 168 -4.91 -22.40 -14.61
N ALA A 169 -6.03 -21.76 -14.94
CA ALA A 169 -7.32 -22.03 -14.32
C ALA A 169 -8.00 -23.29 -14.92
N VAL A 170 -7.93 -24.41 -14.20
CA VAL A 170 -8.66 -25.64 -14.55
C VAL A 170 -10.02 -25.66 -13.84
N GLU A 171 -11.12 -25.66 -14.61
CA GLU A 171 -12.46 -25.88 -14.06
C GLU A 171 -12.68 -27.35 -13.68
N LEU A 172 -12.97 -27.60 -12.41
CA LEU A 172 -13.45 -28.89 -11.89
C LEU A 172 -14.50 -28.63 -10.79
N ASP A 173 -15.60 -29.38 -10.84
CA ASP A 173 -16.80 -29.17 -10.01
C ASP A 173 -16.66 -29.79 -8.60
N ARG A 174 -17.38 -29.18 -7.64
CA ARG A 174 -17.64 -29.59 -6.24
C ARG A 174 -16.53 -29.32 -5.22
N GLY A 175 -16.98 -29.04 -3.99
CA GLY A 175 -16.13 -28.61 -2.87
C GLY A 175 -15.84 -27.10 -2.86
N ILE A 176 -14.98 -26.67 -1.94
CA ILE A 176 -14.28 -25.40 -2.10
C ILE A 176 -13.25 -25.65 -3.20
N THR A 177 -13.49 -25.10 -4.39
CA THR A 177 -12.64 -25.35 -5.56
C THR A 177 -11.19 -24.94 -5.28
N HIS A 178 -10.21 -25.63 -5.88
CA HIS A 178 -8.79 -25.26 -5.77
C HIS A 178 -8.55 -23.78 -6.11
N VAL A 179 -9.31 -23.22 -7.08
CA VAL A 179 -9.35 -21.78 -7.38
C VAL A 179 -9.67 -20.96 -6.13
N LYS A 180 -10.82 -21.20 -5.47
CA LYS A 180 -11.21 -20.47 -4.24
C LYS A 180 -10.27 -20.69 -3.06
N PHE A 181 -9.59 -21.83 -3.01
CA PHE A 181 -8.58 -22.09 -1.99
C PHE A 181 -7.30 -21.28 -2.26
N ASN A 182 -6.82 -21.26 -3.51
CA ASN A 182 -5.67 -20.46 -3.92
C ASN A 182 -5.98 -18.96 -3.79
N ASP A 183 -7.16 -18.49 -4.21
CA ASP A 183 -7.63 -17.10 -3.99
C ASP A 183 -7.52 -16.70 -2.51
N VAL A 184 -7.90 -17.60 -1.60
CA VAL A 184 -7.83 -17.37 -0.15
C VAL A 184 -6.39 -17.42 0.38
N MET A 185 -5.54 -18.32 -0.14
CA MET A 185 -4.13 -18.40 0.23
C MET A 185 -3.34 -17.19 -0.28
N ASP A 186 -3.53 -16.78 -1.52
CA ASP A 186 -2.95 -15.58 -2.12
C ASP A 186 -3.42 -14.33 -1.36
N THR A 187 -4.72 -14.20 -1.10
CA THR A 187 -5.26 -13.10 -0.28
C THR A 187 -4.68 -13.10 1.13
N ALA A 188 -4.52 -14.25 1.77
CA ALA A 188 -3.92 -14.35 3.11
C ALA A 188 -2.41 -14.05 3.10
N MET A 189 -1.68 -14.48 2.07
CA MET A 189 -0.26 -14.19 1.91
C MET A 189 -0.01 -12.72 1.57
N ASP A 190 -0.72 -12.14 0.61
CA ASP A 190 -0.65 -10.71 0.31
C ASP A 190 -1.07 -9.87 1.54
N PHE A 191 -2.11 -10.27 2.27
CA PHE A 191 -2.50 -9.58 3.51
C PHE A 191 -1.42 -9.66 4.59
N MET A 192 -0.81 -10.82 4.84
CA MET A 192 0.29 -10.94 5.80
C MET A 192 1.52 -10.16 5.35
N LEU A 193 1.95 -10.31 4.09
CA LEU A 193 3.14 -9.66 3.56
C LEU A 193 2.94 -8.14 3.50
N TYR A 194 1.74 -7.65 3.18
CA TYR A 194 1.38 -6.23 3.28
C TYR A 194 1.35 -5.75 4.74
N THR A 195 0.81 -6.54 5.67
CA THR A 195 0.81 -6.22 7.10
C THR A 195 2.23 -6.08 7.64
N TYR A 196 3.12 -7.04 7.35
CA TYR A 196 4.52 -6.98 7.76
C TYR A 196 5.31 -5.88 7.01
N TRP A 197 5.02 -5.62 5.73
CA TRP A 197 5.56 -4.49 4.98
C TRP A 197 5.19 -3.15 5.62
N SER A 198 3.90 -2.93 5.89
CA SER A 198 3.33 -1.70 6.46
C SER A 198 3.83 -1.44 7.88
N LEU A 199 3.75 -2.45 8.77
CA LEU A 199 4.16 -2.31 10.18
C LEU A 199 5.67 -2.13 10.38
N TYR A 200 6.51 -2.64 9.46
CA TYR A 200 7.97 -2.71 9.67
C TYR A 200 8.82 -2.11 8.55
N ASN A 201 8.22 -1.40 7.59
CA ASN A 201 8.89 -0.76 6.44
C ASN A 201 9.86 -1.72 5.72
N MET A 202 9.41 -2.96 5.52
CA MET A 202 10.20 -4.02 4.90
C MET A 202 10.35 -3.75 3.40
N THR A 203 11.18 -4.53 2.70
CA THR A 203 11.28 -4.40 1.24
C THR A 203 10.98 -5.72 0.57
N MET A 204 9.78 -5.76 0.00
CA MET A 204 9.25 -6.88 -0.77
C MET A 204 9.66 -6.78 -2.23
N ILE A 205 10.22 -7.87 -2.77
CA ILE A 205 10.40 -8.10 -4.20
C ILE A 205 9.49 -9.27 -4.55
N ASN A 206 8.41 -9.04 -5.29
CA ASN A 206 7.52 -10.11 -5.77
C ASN A 206 7.94 -10.51 -7.19
N MET A 207 8.20 -11.80 -7.41
CA MET A 207 8.57 -12.40 -8.68
C MET A 207 7.59 -13.52 -9.03
N LYS A 208 6.61 -13.25 -9.90
CA LYS A 208 5.76 -14.29 -10.48
C LYS A 208 6.48 -14.97 -11.65
N LEU A 209 6.67 -16.28 -11.56
CA LEU A 209 7.05 -17.17 -12.67
C LEU A 209 5.84 -17.35 -13.58
N THR A 210 6.06 -17.50 -14.90
CA THR A 210 4.97 -17.73 -15.86
C THR A 210 4.67 -19.23 -16.03
N PRO A 211 3.47 -19.65 -16.45
CA PRO A 211 3.13 -21.08 -16.59
C PRO A 211 4.04 -21.81 -17.59
N ASP A 212 4.56 -21.09 -18.59
CA ASP A 212 5.57 -21.57 -19.54
C ASP A 212 6.92 -21.91 -18.87
N ILE A 213 7.32 -21.18 -17.81
CA ILE A 213 8.53 -21.47 -17.04
C ILE A 213 8.34 -22.72 -16.18
N ASP A 214 7.22 -22.86 -15.47
CA ASP A 214 6.95 -24.04 -14.63
C ASP A 214 6.77 -25.33 -15.46
N ASN A 215 6.13 -25.26 -16.64
CA ASN A 215 6.10 -26.38 -17.59
C ASN A 215 7.49 -26.73 -18.14
N LYS A 216 8.37 -25.75 -18.38
CA LYS A 216 9.75 -26.01 -18.81
C LYS A 216 10.61 -26.61 -17.69
N LEU A 217 10.37 -26.23 -16.43
CA LEU A 217 11.06 -26.77 -15.25
C LEU A 217 10.66 -28.21 -14.94
N SER A 218 9.41 -28.62 -15.19
CA SER A 218 8.96 -30.00 -15.00
C SER A 218 9.40 -30.95 -16.13
N ILE A 219 9.48 -30.45 -17.37
CA ILE A 219 9.75 -31.30 -18.56
C ILE A 219 11.26 -31.50 -18.84
N ALA A 220 12.15 -30.55 -18.49
CA ALA A 220 13.51 -30.53 -19.06
C ALA A 220 14.67 -30.44 -18.03
N SER A 221 15.33 -31.57 -17.73
CA SER A 221 16.52 -31.59 -16.85
C SER A 221 17.81 -31.01 -17.44
N SER A 222 17.84 -30.72 -18.75
CA SER A 222 19.01 -30.17 -19.46
C SER A 222 18.83 -28.70 -19.85
N THR A 223 17.67 -28.33 -20.41
CA THR A 223 17.40 -26.97 -20.89
C THR A 223 17.10 -25.97 -19.76
N ALA A 224 16.63 -26.44 -18.60
CA ALA A 224 16.28 -25.59 -17.45
C ALA A 224 17.46 -24.74 -16.92
N SER A 225 18.71 -25.18 -17.10
CA SER A 225 19.89 -24.48 -16.56
C SER A 225 20.02 -23.04 -17.05
N LEU A 226 19.59 -22.72 -18.28
CA LEU A 226 19.70 -21.37 -18.85
C LEU A 226 18.71 -20.40 -18.22
N PHE A 227 17.43 -20.78 -18.15
CA PHE A 227 16.37 -19.97 -17.52
C PHE A 227 16.59 -19.81 -16.01
N VAL A 228 17.11 -20.83 -15.33
CA VAL A 228 17.43 -20.72 -13.90
C VAL A 228 18.65 -19.84 -13.65
N ASP A 229 19.66 -19.84 -14.54
CA ASP A 229 20.76 -18.87 -14.48
C ASP A 229 20.28 -17.43 -14.75
N GLU A 230 19.25 -17.22 -15.58
CA GLU A 230 18.59 -15.92 -15.78
C GLU A 230 17.89 -15.43 -14.49
N ILE A 231 16.95 -16.20 -13.95
CA ILE A 231 16.21 -15.89 -12.71
C ILE A 231 17.20 -15.62 -11.56
N SER A 232 18.21 -16.47 -11.40
CA SER A 232 19.23 -16.30 -10.37
C SER A 232 20.06 -15.03 -10.56
N SER A 233 20.32 -14.63 -11.81
CA SER A 233 21.07 -13.40 -12.11
C SER A 233 20.20 -12.15 -11.89
N SER A 234 18.90 -12.21 -12.15
CA SER A 234 17.95 -11.15 -11.78
C SER A 234 17.90 -10.93 -10.26
N ILE A 235 17.82 -12.03 -9.48
CA ILE A 235 17.88 -11.98 -8.01
C ILE A 235 19.19 -11.34 -7.55
N VAL A 236 20.35 -11.85 -8.00
CA VAL A 236 21.67 -11.34 -7.58
C VAL A 236 21.86 -9.87 -7.97
N ALA A 237 21.39 -9.42 -9.14
CA ALA A 237 21.46 -8.02 -9.55
C ALA A 237 20.61 -7.09 -8.64
N ALA A 238 19.40 -7.52 -8.28
CA ALA A 238 18.54 -6.78 -7.36
C ALA A 238 19.17 -6.64 -5.96
N MET A 239 19.80 -7.71 -5.46
CA MET A 239 20.53 -7.69 -4.18
C MET A 239 21.74 -6.73 -4.20
N GLN A 240 22.46 -6.63 -5.33
CA GLN A 240 23.70 -5.85 -5.44
C GLN A 240 23.47 -4.35 -5.69
N ASN A 241 22.44 -3.96 -6.44
CA ASN A 241 22.18 -2.54 -6.73
C ASN A 241 21.80 -1.76 -5.47
N ARG A 242 21.06 -2.37 -4.54
CA ARG A 242 20.50 -1.65 -3.39
C ARG A 242 21.55 -1.19 -2.38
N SER A 243 22.62 -1.98 -2.16
CA SER A 243 23.66 -1.65 -1.17
C SER A 243 24.58 -0.49 -1.58
N ARG A 244 24.30 0.19 -2.71
CA ARG A 244 25.03 1.39 -3.16
C ARG A 244 24.29 2.70 -2.88
N CYS A 245 22.98 2.65 -2.61
CA CYS A 245 22.13 3.85 -2.57
C CYS A 245 21.81 4.35 -1.14
N GLU A 246 22.42 3.77 -0.08
CA GLU A 246 22.23 4.21 1.32
C GLU A 246 23.28 5.24 1.82
N ASP A 247 24.37 5.49 1.07
CA ASP A 247 25.56 6.23 1.55
C ASP A 247 25.59 7.76 1.25
N ARG A 248 24.58 8.34 0.57
CA ARG A 248 24.59 9.77 0.18
C ARG A 248 23.20 10.43 0.34
N HIS A 249 23.09 11.48 1.16
CA HIS A 249 22.31 12.74 0.99
C HIS A 249 22.01 13.45 2.33
N ILE A 250 22.53 14.67 2.53
CA ILE A 250 22.21 15.62 3.62
C ILE A 250 22.43 17.06 3.07
N LEU A 251 21.74 18.09 3.60
CA LEU A 251 21.87 19.56 3.33
C LEU A 251 21.27 20.03 1.97
N ASP A 252 20.59 21.17 1.78
CA ASP A 252 19.98 22.28 2.60
C ASP A 252 18.69 22.77 1.86
N GLY A 253 17.67 23.48 2.41
CA GLY A 253 17.60 24.88 2.91
C GLY A 253 16.88 25.80 1.88
N VAL A 254 15.62 26.27 1.98
CA VAL A 254 14.91 27.16 2.96
C VAL A 254 15.38 28.63 2.85
N ASP A 255 14.56 29.69 2.66
CA ASP A 255 13.07 29.94 2.69
C ASP A 255 12.68 30.79 1.41
N LYS A 256 11.64 31.64 1.16
CA LYS A 256 10.47 32.31 1.80
C LYS A 256 9.56 32.95 0.67
N ASP A 257 8.55 33.85 0.74
CA ASP A 257 7.64 34.56 1.70
C ASP A 257 6.43 35.17 0.92
N GLU A 258 5.28 35.55 1.53
CA GLU A 258 4.25 36.47 0.92
C GLU A 258 3.14 37.01 1.91
N GLY A 259 2.25 37.91 1.45
CA GLY A 259 1.27 38.68 2.26
C GLY A 259 -0.24 38.60 1.85
N PRO A 260 -1.19 39.27 2.56
CA PRO A 260 -2.50 38.65 2.86
C PRO A 260 -3.81 39.43 2.50
N SER A 261 -4.98 38.87 2.94
CA SER A 261 -6.36 39.46 3.08
C SER A 261 -7.36 39.31 1.89
N GLN A 262 -8.71 39.25 2.03
CA GLN A 262 -9.66 39.02 3.17
C GLN A 262 -11.12 38.68 2.69
N GLY A 263 -11.85 37.77 3.39
CA GLY A 263 -13.34 37.65 3.48
C GLY A 263 -14.18 37.28 2.22
N ASN A 264 -15.53 37.08 2.26
CA ASN A 264 -16.50 36.71 3.33
C ASN A 264 -17.89 36.34 2.74
N SER A 265 -18.59 35.30 3.27
CA SER A 265 -20.08 35.13 3.41
C SER A 265 -21.00 35.05 2.16
N HIS A 266 -22.26 34.58 2.22
CA HIS A 266 -22.90 33.41 2.88
C HIS A 266 -24.39 33.29 2.42
N ALA A 267 -24.86 32.10 2.05
CA ALA A 267 -26.29 31.75 1.91
C ALA A 267 -26.50 30.22 1.95
N ARG A 268 -27.75 29.75 2.00
CA ARG A 268 -28.14 28.33 2.20
C ARG A 268 -29.51 28.05 1.59
N ALA A 269 -29.61 27.03 0.74
CA ALA A 269 -30.83 26.66 0.01
C ALA A 269 -31.68 25.55 0.67
N ASP A 270 -32.81 25.22 0.02
CA ASP A 270 -33.90 24.37 0.49
C ASP A 270 -33.56 22.90 0.83
N THR A 271 -34.50 22.20 1.47
CA THR A 271 -34.31 20.82 1.96
C THR A 271 -34.88 19.79 0.97
N PRO A 272 -34.05 18.91 0.37
CA PRO A 272 -34.48 17.83 -0.53
C PRO A 272 -35.14 16.65 0.21
N ALA A 273 -35.61 15.67 -0.58
CA ALA A 273 -36.12 14.39 -0.07
C ALA A 273 -35.06 13.60 0.73
N ALA A 274 -35.52 12.69 1.61
CA ALA A 274 -34.67 11.98 2.55
C ALA A 274 -33.72 10.96 1.87
N GLU A 275 -32.48 11.37 1.64
CA GLU A 275 -31.41 10.52 1.12
C GLU A 275 -31.11 9.36 2.08
N THR A 276 -31.17 8.14 1.56
CA THR A 276 -30.97 6.88 2.30
C THR A 276 -29.79 6.11 1.72
N GLY A 277 -28.98 5.49 2.59
CA GLY A 277 -27.84 4.67 2.17
C GLY A 277 -26.51 5.42 2.17
N ASP A 278 -25.66 5.13 1.19
CA ASP A 278 -24.29 5.64 1.11
C ASP A 278 -24.20 6.88 0.21
N ILE A 279 -23.26 7.80 0.49
CA ILE A 279 -23.17 9.06 -0.26
C ILE A 279 -21.75 9.64 -0.32
N VAL A 280 -21.36 10.17 -1.49
CA VAL A 280 -20.14 10.99 -1.65
C VAL A 280 -20.52 12.48 -1.54
N LEU A 281 -19.84 13.26 -0.70
CA LEU A 281 -19.97 14.72 -0.69
C LEU A 281 -18.71 15.37 -1.27
N THR A 282 -18.87 16.38 -2.10
CA THR A 282 -17.75 17.15 -2.68
C THR A 282 -18.10 18.62 -2.88
N THR A 283 -17.12 19.44 -3.26
CA THR A 283 -17.28 20.87 -3.52
C THR A 283 -16.80 21.26 -4.90
N TYR A 284 -17.65 22.00 -5.63
CA TYR A 284 -17.25 22.78 -6.79
C TYR A 284 -17.61 24.23 -6.51
N LEU A 285 -16.63 24.99 -6.03
CA LEU A 285 -16.80 26.38 -5.60
C LEU A 285 -16.00 27.33 -6.50
N THR A 286 -16.61 28.49 -6.76
CA THR A 286 -16.30 29.38 -7.90
C THR A 286 -16.31 30.86 -7.53
N SER A 287 -16.93 31.24 -6.40
CA SER A 287 -17.01 32.62 -5.89
C SER A 287 -15.71 33.13 -5.26
N LYS A 288 -14.76 32.24 -4.93
CA LYS A 288 -13.41 32.57 -4.48
C LYS A 288 -12.37 31.89 -5.37
N LYS A 289 -11.12 32.34 -5.27
CA LYS A 289 -9.97 31.62 -5.83
C LYS A 289 -9.80 30.25 -5.14
N ASP A 290 -9.48 29.24 -5.91
CA ASP A 290 -8.94 27.96 -5.46
C ASP A 290 -7.67 28.24 -4.61
N PRO A 291 -7.57 27.78 -3.34
CA PRO A 291 -6.40 28.09 -2.51
C PRO A 291 -5.08 27.44 -2.95
N GLN A 292 -5.14 26.36 -3.73
CA GLN A 292 -4.00 25.61 -4.26
C GLN A 292 -3.61 26.10 -5.65
N ARG A 293 -4.58 26.39 -6.52
CA ARG A 293 -4.37 26.82 -7.92
C ARG A 293 -4.34 28.35 -8.08
N ARG A 294 -4.74 29.11 -7.04
CA ARG A 294 -4.78 30.59 -6.94
C ARG A 294 -5.58 31.32 -8.05
N ILE A 295 -6.43 30.58 -8.78
CA ILE A 295 -7.33 31.06 -9.84
C ILE A 295 -8.79 30.76 -9.47
N PHE A 296 -9.75 31.46 -10.08
CA PHE A 296 -11.18 31.13 -9.97
C PHE A 296 -11.52 29.94 -10.87
N MET A 297 -12.29 28.98 -10.38
CA MET A 297 -12.81 27.89 -11.22
C MET A 297 -14.01 28.37 -12.04
N PRO A 298 -14.04 28.18 -13.38
CA PRO A 298 -15.21 28.53 -14.20
C PRO A 298 -16.44 27.71 -13.82
N SER A 299 -17.63 28.30 -13.85
CA SER A 299 -18.92 27.68 -13.46
C SER A 299 -19.47 26.61 -14.41
N SER A 300 -18.65 26.14 -15.35
CA SER A 300 -19.00 25.18 -16.41
C SER A 300 -17.84 24.31 -16.90
N ASN A 301 -16.69 24.30 -16.19
CA ASN A 301 -15.50 23.55 -16.61
C ASN A 301 -15.69 22.03 -16.38
N TYR A 302 -16.21 21.34 -17.39
CA TYR A 302 -16.44 19.89 -17.30
C TYR A 302 -15.14 19.09 -17.21
N THR A 303 -14.04 19.56 -17.80
CA THR A 303 -12.73 18.89 -17.74
C THR A 303 -12.20 18.81 -16.31
N TYR A 304 -12.49 19.83 -15.48
CA TYR A 304 -12.10 19.85 -14.07
C TYR A 304 -12.77 18.77 -13.21
N VAL A 305 -13.91 18.22 -13.65
CA VAL A 305 -14.65 17.17 -12.92
C VAL A 305 -14.79 15.86 -13.68
N SER A 306 -14.28 15.78 -14.91
CA SER A 306 -14.70 14.72 -15.83
C SER A 306 -14.29 13.33 -15.38
N GLU A 307 -13.10 13.17 -14.79
CA GLU A 307 -12.64 11.86 -14.32
C GLU A 307 -13.40 11.39 -13.08
N TRP A 308 -13.60 12.27 -12.10
CA TRP A 308 -14.45 12.05 -10.91
C TRP A 308 -15.88 11.67 -11.31
N HIS A 309 -16.49 12.46 -12.20
CA HIS A 309 -17.87 12.26 -12.64
C HIS A 309 -18.07 10.96 -13.43
N LEU A 310 -17.20 10.68 -14.40
CA LEU A 310 -17.31 9.47 -15.22
C LEU A 310 -17.06 8.22 -14.39
N SER A 311 -16.04 8.25 -13.51
CA SER A 311 -15.72 7.08 -12.67
C SER A 311 -16.83 6.74 -11.68
N MET A 312 -17.41 7.71 -10.96
CA MET A 312 -18.57 7.45 -10.09
C MET A 312 -19.82 6.97 -10.85
N ARG A 313 -20.07 7.51 -12.06
CA ARG A 313 -21.16 7.05 -12.94
C ARG A 313 -21.01 5.56 -13.25
N ASP A 314 -19.81 5.14 -13.62
CA ASP A 314 -19.53 3.79 -14.11
C ASP A 314 -19.63 2.71 -13.00
N ILE A 315 -19.60 3.13 -11.73
CA ILE A 315 -19.87 2.28 -10.55
C ILE A 315 -21.21 2.59 -9.84
N GLY A 316 -22.05 3.47 -10.40
CA GLY A 316 -23.40 3.75 -9.90
C GLY A 316 -23.49 4.44 -8.52
N ILE A 317 -22.51 5.28 -8.16
CA ILE A 317 -22.48 5.95 -6.85
C ILE A 317 -23.30 7.25 -6.79
N LYS A 318 -23.98 7.44 -5.65
CA LYS A 318 -24.68 8.67 -5.26
C LYS A 318 -23.72 9.72 -4.72
N ALA A 319 -23.89 10.96 -5.18
CA ALA A 319 -23.08 12.07 -4.73
C ALA A 319 -23.82 13.41 -4.64
N VAL A 320 -23.28 14.33 -3.84
CA VAL A 320 -23.75 15.70 -3.69
C VAL A 320 -22.60 16.65 -4.01
N VAL A 321 -22.75 17.44 -5.06
CA VAL A 321 -21.83 18.54 -5.38
C VAL A 321 -22.36 19.82 -4.72
N PHE A 322 -21.66 20.26 -3.68
CA PHE A 322 -21.91 21.56 -3.05
C PHE A 322 -21.31 22.65 -3.93
N HIS A 323 -22.11 23.68 -4.28
CA HIS A 323 -21.66 24.73 -5.18
C HIS A 323 -22.20 26.12 -4.82
N ASP A 324 -21.60 27.14 -5.43
CA ASP A 324 -21.90 28.56 -5.24
C ASP A 324 -22.14 29.33 -6.55
N GLY A 325 -22.05 28.67 -7.71
CA GLY A 325 -22.22 29.33 -9.02
C GLY A 325 -22.41 28.41 -10.23
N LEU A 326 -22.54 27.09 -10.06
CA LEU A 326 -22.68 26.15 -11.19
C LEU A 326 -23.95 26.38 -12.00
N THR A 327 -23.81 26.57 -13.31
CA THR A 327 -24.94 26.88 -14.20
C THR A 327 -25.94 25.72 -14.30
N PRO A 328 -27.27 25.98 -14.47
CA PRO A 328 -28.26 24.91 -14.62
C PRO A 328 -27.97 23.95 -15.79
N VAL A 329 -27.38 24.46 -16.88
CA VAL A 329 -26.93 23.65 -18.03
C VAL A 329 -25.81 22.70 -17.65
N PHE A 330 -24.84 23.16 -16.86
CA PHE A 330 -23.78 22.31 -16.32
C PHE A 330 -24.32 21.23 -15.37
N ARG A 331 -25.19 21.61 -14.44
CA ARG A 331 -25.83 20.66 -13.51
C ARG A 331 -26.61 19.57 -14.26
N LYS A 332 -27.35 19.94 -15.31
CA LYS A 332 -28.10 19.00 -16.18
C LYS A 332 -27.21 18.09 -17.05
N ARG A 333 -25.91 18.38 -17.21
CA ARG A 333 -24.95 17.52 -17.93
C ARG A 333 -24.44 16.33 -17.09
N MET A 334 -24.59 16.41 -15.77
CA MET A 334 -24.07 15.42 -14.83
C MET A 334 -25.07 14.26 -14.64
N HIS A 335 -24.59 13.11 -14.17
CA HIS A 335 -25.37 11.88 -14.01
C HIS A 335 -26.52 12.06 -12.98
N PRO A 336 -27.71 11.42 -13.14
CA PRO A 336 -28.83 11.63 -12.22
C PRO A 336 -28.58 11.29 -10.74
N GLU A 337 -27.62 10.41 -10.45
CA GLU A 337 -27.19 10.10 -9.06
C GLU A 337 -26.28 11.18 -8.45
N VAL A 338 -25.89 12.21 -9.22
CA VAL A 338 -25.16 13.39 -8.76
C VAL A 338 -26.14 14.53 -8.52
N THR A 339 -26.49 14.77 -7.25
CA THR A 339 -27.33 15.89 -6.82
C THR A 339 -26.47 17.13 -6.55
N PHE A 340 -27.14 18.28 -6.37
CA PHE A 340 -26.50 19.57 -6.20
C PHE A 340 -27.07 20.30 -4.98
N GLN A 341 -26.20 20.79 -4.11
CA GLN A 341 -26.57 21.61 -2.96
C GLN A 341 -25.99 23.01 -3.14
N GLU A 342 -26.85 23.99 -3.38
CA GLU A 342 -26.42 25.39 -3.43
C GLU A 342 -26.12 25.90 -2.01
N ILE A 343 -24.97 26.54 -1.87
CA ILE A 343 -24.43 27.18 -0.67
C ILE A 343 -23.74 28.49 -1.09
N SER A 344 -23.37 29.34 -0.14
CA SER A 344 -22.32 30.35 -0.39
C SER A 344 -21.24 30.30 0.68
N PRO A 345 -19.94 30.29 0.31
CA PRO A 345 -18.84 30.18 1.25
C PRO A 345 -18.87 31.22 2.37
N GLY A 346 -18.45 30.83 3.56
CA GLY A 346 -18.30 31.67 4.73
C GLY A 346 -17.03 32.51 4.70
N LYS A 347 -16.40 32.68 5.87
CA LYS A 347 -15.22 33.53 6.03
C LYS A 347 -13.93 32.84 5.61
N LEU A 348 -13.82 31.54 5.89
CA LEU A 348 -12.65 30.70 5.68
C LEU A 348 -12.38 30.43 4.18
N SER A 349 -11.30 29.71 3.88
CA SER A 349 -11.02 29.26 2.51
C SER A 349 -12.08 28.24 2.05
N LEU A 350 -12.18 28.02 0.74
CA LEU A 350 -13.11 27.04 0.15
C LEU A 350 -12.91 25.62 0.72
N ASN A 351 -11.66 25.26 1.00
CA ASN A 351 -11.26 23.95 1.49
C ASN A 351 -11.54 23.73 2.98
N ASP A 352 -11.68 24.81 3.75
CA ASP A 352 -12.01 24.79 5.18
C ASP A 352 -13.51 24.84 5.39
N ASP A 353 -14.16 25.78 4.70
CA ASP A 353 -15.58 26.10 4.85
C ASP A 353 -16.49 24.91 4.48
N ARG A 354 -16.03 24.04 3.56
CA ARG A 354 -16.76 22.84 3.11
C ARG A 354 -17.21 21.92 4.24
N TYR A 355 -16.40 21.72 5.27
CA TYR A 355 -16.72 20.81 6.38
C TYR A 355 -17.89 21.31 7.23
N PHE A 356 -18.08 22.63 7.31
CA PHE A 356 -19.23 23.23 8.01
C PHE A 356 -20.53 22.98 7.24
N HIS A 357 -20.49 22.95 5.90
CA HIS A 357 -21.64 22.58 5.08
C HIS A 357 -21.88 21.07 5.10
N PHE A 358 -20.83 20.23 5.04
CA PHE A 358 -20.95 18.77 5.15
C PHE A 358 -21.56 18.34 6.50
N LEU A 359 -21.10 18.90 7.63
CA LEU A 359 -21.66 18.62 8.96
C LEU A 359 -23.16 18.92 9.02
N ARG A 360 -23.50 20.16 8.65
CA ARG A 360 -24.87 20.69 8.55
C ARG A 360 -25.78 19.87 7.64
N TYR A 361 -25.22 19.24 6.60
CA TYR A 361 -25.93 18.37 5.66
C TYR A 361 -26.23 16.98 6.25
N ILE A 362 -25.23 16.37 6.89
CA ILE A 362 -25.33 15.02 7.47
C ILE A 362 -26.16 15.04 8.76
N GLU A 363 -26.08 16.09 9.57
CA GLU A 363 -26.91 16.24 10.77
C GLU A 363 -28.40 16.33 10.44
N THR A 364 -28.76 16.98 9.33
CA THR A 364 -30.15 17.08 8.85
C THR A 364 -30.65 15.83 8.12
N ARG A 365 -29.79 14.82 7.89
CA ARG A 365 -30.11 13.56 7.19
C ARG A 365 -29.72 12.33 8.03
N PRO A 366 -30.59 11.87 8.95
CA PRO A 366 -30.32 10.71 9.81
C PRO A 366 -30.27 9.37 9.06
N THR A 367 -30.77 9.34 7.83
CA THR A 367 -30.94 8.17 6.96
C THR A 367 -29.68 7.76 6.17
N ILE A 368 -28.64 8.59 6.18
CA ILE A 368 -27.34 8.28 5.56
C ILE A 368 -26.60 7.26 6.45
N LYS A 369 -25.98 6.25 5.84
CA LYS A 369 -25.26 5.16 6.53
C LYS A 369 -23.75 5.36 6.50
N HIS A 370 -23.18 5.52 5.31
CA HIS A 370 -21.76 5.77 5.10
C HIS A 370 -21.58 7.06 4.28
N ILE A 371 -20.49 7.78 4.55
CA ILE A 371 -20.13 9.02 3.87
C ILE A 371 -18.70 8.92 3.37
N LEU A 372 -18.42 9.50 2.22
CA LEU A 372 -17.07 9.80 1.75
C LEU A 372 -17.00 11.26 1.28
N PHE A 373 -15.99 11.99 1.72
CA PHE A 373 -15.55 13.25 1.12
C PHE A 373 -14.48 12.93 0.09
N SER A 374 -14.60 13.51 -1.11
CA SER A 374 -13.63 13.36 -2.20
C SER A 374 -13.37 14.70 -2.86
N ASP A 375 -12.11 15.06 -3.13
CA ASP A 375 -11.79 16.21 -3.98
C ASP A 375 -12.20 15.94 -5.44
N ILE A 376 -12.90 16.90 -6.05
CA ILE A 376 -13.59 16.70 -7.35
C ILE A 376 -12.64 16.68 -8.55
N SER A 377 -11.38 17.07 -8.36
CA SER A 377 -10.41 17.36 -9.44
C SER A 377 -9.31 16.31 -9.62
N ASP A 378 -9.14 15.42 -8.66
CA ASP A 378 -7.93 14.63 -8.46
C ASP A 378 -8.25 13.19 -7.96
N VAL A 379 -9.52 12.89 -7.65
CA VAL A 379 -9.98 11.58 -7.18
C VAL A 379 -10.74 10.84 -8.28
N ILE A 380 -10.33 9.60 -8.57
CA ILE A 380 -11.01 8.69 -9.51
C ILE A 380 -11.44 7.42 -8.76
N PHE A 381 -12.68 6.98 -8.98
CA PHE A 381 -13.22 5.78 -8.36
C PHE A 381 -12.99 4.55 -9.25
N LEU A 382 -12.30 3.52 -8.72
CA LEU A 382 -12.12 2.24 -9.41
C LEU A 382 -13.15 1.19 -8.96
N ARG A 383 -13.63 1.30 -7.72
CA ARG A 383 -14.58 0.39 -7.07
C ARG A 383 -15.44 1.19 -6.08
N ASN A 384 -16.49 0.57 -5.54
CA ASN A 384 -17.37 1.21 -4.57
C ASN A 384 -16.74 1.21 -3.14
N PRO A 385 -16.21 2.34 -2.63
CA PRO A 385 -15.49 2.36 -1.35
C PRO A 385 -16.37 2.00 -0.15
N PHE A 386 -17.70 2.09 -0.28
CA PHE A 386 -18.63 1.70 0.78
C PHE A 386 -18.68 0.17 1.00
N GLU A 387 -18.19 -0.63 0.06
CA GLU A 387 -17.95 -2.07 0.24
C GLU A 387 -16.79 -2.31 1.22
N LEU A 388 -15.67 -1.59 1.06
CA LEU A 388 -14.56 -1.62 2.01
C LEU A 388 -15.00 -1.12 3.40
N MET A 389 -15.83 -0.07 3.45
CA MET A 389 -16.37 0.44 4.72
C MET A 389 -17.27 -0.59 5.42
N ARG A 390 -18.09 -1.33 4.68
CA ARG A 390 -18.90 -2.43 5.22
C ARG A 390 -18.06 -3.63 5.66
N LEU A 391 -16.93 -3.88 5.00
CA LEU A 391 -16.07 -5.04 5.26
C LEU A 391 -15.23 -4.86 6.54
N LEU A 392 -14.67 -3.66 6.75
CA LEU A 392 -13.78 -3.39 7.89
C LEU A 392 -14.51 -2.70 9.06
N GLY A 393 -15.63 -2.02 8.82
CA GLY A 393 -16.51 -1.50 9.86
C GLY A 393 -16.20 -0.07 10.32
N ASP A 394 -16.19 0.15 11.64
CA ASP A 394 -16.28 1.47 12.29
C ASP A 394 -14.96 2.25 12.34
N HIS A 395 -14.30 2.37 11.19
CA HIS A 395 -13.07 3.14 11.00
C HIS A 395 -13.31 4.57 10.48
N LEU A 396 -12.35 5.46 10.73
CA LEU A 396 -12.15 6.69 9.97
C LEU A 396 -11.27 6.37 8.75
N TYR A 397 -11.91 6.20 7.60
CA TYR A 397 -11.23 5.95 6.33
C TYR A 397 -10.65 7.28 5.83
N ILE A 398 -9.37 7.33 5.51
CA ILE A 398 -8.71 8.59 5.14
C ILE A 398 -7.57 8.36 4.16
N GLY A 399 -7.40 9.27 3.20
CA GLY A 399 -6.27 9.24 2.30
C GLY A 399 -4.96 9.59 3.02
N ASP A 400 -3.88 9.00 2.54
CA ASP A 400 -2.50 9.29 2.93
C ASP A 400 -1.83 10.23 1.91
N ASP A 401 -0.99 11.14 2.41
CA ASP A 401 -0.43 12.24 1.61
C ASP A 401 0.97 11.91 1.06
N MET A 402 1.80 11.18 1.82
CA MET A 402 3.12 10.69 1.37
C MET A 402 3.56 9.44 2.16
N GLU A 403 4.10 8.45 1.44
CA GLU A 403 5.00 7.44 2.01
C GLU A 403 6.45 7.95 2.06
N GLY A 404 7.30 7.33 2.90
CA GLY A 404 8.77 7.45 2.81
C GLY A 404 9.43 8.52 3.69
N TYR A 405 8.67 9.48 4.24
CA TYR A 405 9.18 10.40 5.27
C TYR A 405 8.98 9.82 6.67
N PRO A 406 9.94 9.95 7.60
CA PRO A 406 9.88 9.24 8.88
C PRO A 406 8.86 9.83 9.86
N LEU A 407 8.62 11.14 9.81
CA LEU A 407 7.77 11.86 10.76
C LEU A 407 7.09 13.08 10.12
N VAL A 408 5.83 13.36 10.49
CA VAL A 408 5.11 14.63 10.24
C VAL A 408 5.95 15.82 10.69
N GLY A 409 6.65 15.69 11.82
CA GLY A 409 7.55 16.72 12.35
C GLY A 409 8.83 16.97 11.54
N SER A 410 9.16 16.08 10.60
CA SER A 410 10.32 16.23 9.70
C SER A 410 9.99 16.97 8.40
N LEU A 411 8.70 17.24 8.12
CA LEU A 411 8.23 17.89 6.91
C LEU A 411 8.11 19.41 7.10
N PRO A 412 8.98 20.24 6.49
CA PRO A 412 8.96 21.69 6.73
C PRO A 412 7.64 22.33 6.33
N TRP A 413 7.03 21.87 5.23
CA TRP A 413 5.74 22.37 4.77
C TRP A 413 4.62 22.08 5.78
N THR A 414 4.55 20.86 6.33
CA THR A 414 3.51 20.46 7.27
C THR A 414 3.69 21.18 8.61
N VAL A 415 4.92 21.28 9.11
CA VAL A 415 5.25 22.02 10.34
C VAL A 415 4.94 23.52 10.20
N ASN A 416 5.30 24.15 9.07
CA ASN A 416 4.98 25.55 8.81
C ASN A 416 3.46 25.77 8.62
N LYS A 417 2.75 24.78 8.07
CA LYS A 417 1.29 24.83 7.93
C LYS A 417 0.58 24.71 9.27
N ILE A 418 1.02 23.80 10.15
CA ILE A 418 0.54 23.70 11.53
C ILE A 418 0.78 25.04 12.25
N ARG A 419 2.01 25.58 12.23
CA ARG A 419 2.34 26.85 12.89
C ARG A 419 1.49 28.04 12.40
N SER A 420 1.33 28.20 11.08
CA SER A 420 0.56 29.32 10.50
C SER A 420 -0.96 29.19 10.73
N CYS A 421 -1.48 27.97 10.82
CA CYS A 421 -2.90 27.73 11.07
C CYS A 421 -3.30 27.88 12.55
N PHE A 422 -2.52 27.28 13.47
CA PHE A 422 -2.83 27.29 14.90
C PHE A 422 -2.36 28.58 15.62
N GLY A 423 -1.39 29.31 15.07
CA GLY A 423 -1.03 30.67 15.50
C GLY A 423 -0.48 30.76 16.93
N SER A 424 -0.80 31.83 17.67
CA SER A 424 -0.40 32.04 19.06
C SER A 424 -1.52 31.87 20.09
N GLY A 425 -2.79 31.81 19.64
CA GLY A 425 -3.96 31.66 20.52
C GLY A 425 -4.31 30.21 20.82
N PHE A 426 -4.19 29.32 19.83
CA PHE A 426 -4.22 27.88 20.08
C PHE A 426 -2.90 27.48 20.75
N ASN A 427 -2.89 26.34 21.47
CA ASN A 427 -1.64 25.82 22.04
C ASN A 427 -0.80 25.14 20.94
N THR A 428 -0.20 25.96 20.08
CA THR A 428 0.54 25.55 18.88
C THR A 428 1.81 24.78 19.21
N GLU A 429 2.44 25.01 20.36
CA GLU A 429 3.54 24.15 20.83
C GLU A 429 3.01 22.74 21.12
N LYS A 430 1.93 22.59 21.90
CA LYS A 430 1.28 21.29 22.15
C LYS A 430 0.78 20.64 20.86
N ALA A 431 0.17 21.40 19.94
CA ALA A 431 -0.33 20.86 18.66
C ALA A 431 0.83 20.37 17.78
N THR A 432 1.87 21.19 17.60
CA THR A 432 3.06 20.82 16.81
C THR A 432 3.79 19.64 17.43
N LYS A 433 3.99 19.63 18.76
CA LYS A 433 4.68 18.56 19.51
C LYS A 433 3.87 17.27 19.59
N SER A 434 2.54 17.37 19.57
CA SER A 434 1.65 16.20 19.45
C SER A 434 1.73 15.60 18.05
N LEU A 435 1.69 16.44 17.01
CA LEU A 435 1.77 15.99 15.62
C LEU A 435 3.17 15.49 15.22
N SER A 436 4.24 16.08 15.75
CA SER A 436 5.61 15.81 15.28
C SER A 436 6.11 14.39 15.51
N LYS A 437 5.44 13.60 16.38
CA LYS A 437 5.79 12.20 16.70
C LYS A 437 5.19 11.16 15.73
N TYR A 438 4.22 11.55 14.90
CA TYR A 438 3.52 10.64 13.99
C TYR A 438 4.28 10.46 12.68
N SER A 439 4.18 9.28 12.06
CA SER A 439 4.83 8.95 10.78
C SER A 439 3.97 9.30 9.54
N VAL A 440 2.63 9.31 9.68
CA VAL A 440 1.71 9.49 8.56
C VAL A 440 1.15 10.91 8.50
N VAL A 441 1.20 11.54 7.32
CA VAL A 441 0.36 12.70 7.00
C VAL A 441 -0.89 12.22 6.28
N TYR A 442 -2.05 12.59 6.78
CA TYR A 442 -3.33 12.31 6.13
C TYR A 442 -3.72 13.43 5.18
N ASN A 443 -4.21 13.08 4.00
CA ASN A 443 -4.68 14.02 2.99
C ASN A 443 -6.16 14.38 3.24
N ALA A 444 -6.47 15.68 3.23
CA ALA A 444 -7.82 16.20 3.50
C ALA A 444 -8.83 16.01 2.34
N GLY A 445 -8.38 15.54 1.18
CA GLY A 445 -9.18 15.32 -0.03
C GLY A 445 -9.89 13.98 -0.11
N ILE A 446 -9.57 13.01 0.76
CA ILE A 446 -10.28 11.72 0.86
C ILE A 446 -10.52 11.41 2.34
N ILE A 447 -11.76 11.48 2.82
CA ILE A 447 -12.12 11.17 4.22
C ILE A 447 -13.52 10.56 4.30
N GLY A 448 -13.71 9.39 4.90
CA GLY A 448 -15.00 8.69 4.93
C GLY A 448 -15.18 7.71 6.09
N GLY A 449 -16.31 7.02 6.09
CA GLY A 449 -16.68 6.03 7.10
C GLY A 449 -18.17 6.03 7.44
N PRO A 450 -18.59 5.23 8.43
CA PRO A 450 -19.97 5.23 8.89
C PRO A 450 -20.37 6.57 9.54
N ARG A 451 -21.65 6.92 9.43
CA ARG A 451 -22.18 8.26 9.77
C ARG A 451 -21.83 8.74 11.17
N HIS A 452 -21.75 7.84 12.16
CA HIS A 452 -21.45 8.22 13.53
C HIS A 452 -19.96 8.61 13.72
N VAL A 453 -19.02 7.89 13.08
CA VAL A 453 -17.60 8.26 13.02
C VAL A 453 -17.43 9.60 12.32
N ILE A 454 -18.04 9.76 11.13
CA ILE A 454 -17.92 10.99 10.34
C ILE A 454 -18.55 12.20 11.04
N LEU A 455 -19.67 12.06 11.75
CA LEU A 455 -20.23 13.16 12.56
C LEU A 455 -19.34 13.52 13.75
N ARG A 456 -18.74 12.54 14.44
CA ARG A 456 -17.77 12.80 15.51
C ARG A 456 -16.55 13.54 14.96
N PHE A 457 -16.01 13.07 13.83
CA PHE A 457 -14.85 13.66 13.16
C PHE A 457 -15.12 15.09 12.72
N LEU A 458 -16.22 15.32 11.98
CA LEU A 458 -16.61 16.65 11.52
C LEU A 458 -16.82 17.63 12.66
N ARG A 459 -17.43 17.21 13.78
CA ARG A 459 -17.63 18.11 14.94
C ARG A 459 -16.31 18.56 15.56
N HIS A 460 -15.34 17.66 15.74
CA HIS A 460 -13.99 18.03 16.16
C HIS A 460 -13.29 18.92 15.11
N LEU A 461 -13.41 18.60 13.82
CA LEU A 461 -12.79 19.34 12.72
C LEU A 461 -13.34 20.76 12.57
N THR A 462 -14.67 20.94 12.60
CA THR A 462 -15.29 22.28 12.51
C THR A 462 -15.06 23.12 13.76
N ALA A 463 -14.99 22.49 14.94
CA ALA A 463 -14.61 23.20 16.17
C ALA A 463 -13.18 23.75 16.04
N VAL A 464 -12.22 22.88 15.70
CA VAL A 464 -10.82 23.29 15.48
C VAL A 464 -10.72 24.36 14.39
N LEU A 465 -11.30 24.15 13.20
CA LEU A 465 -11.28 25.12 12.10
C LEU A 465 -11.90 26.48 12.46
N SER A 466 -12.83 26.53 13.42
CA SER A 466 -13.42 27.81 13.88
C SER A 466 -12.50 28.66 14.76
N GLU A 467 -11.42 28.07 15.29
CA GLU A 467 -10.41 28.74 16.12
C GLU A 467 -9.13 29.12 15.33
N LEU A 468 -8.99 28.69 14.07
CA LEU A 468 -7.78 28.91 13.28
C LEU A 468 -7.78 30.27 12.58
N ALA A 469 -6.59 30.85 12.46
CA ALA A 469 -6.39 32.19 11.87
C ALA A 469 -5.80 32.19 10.45
N GLY A 470 -5.45 31.01 9.90
CA GLY A 470 -4.77 30.87 8.61
C GLY A 470 -5.69 30.62 7.40
N ASP A 471 -5.15 30.82 6.20
CA ASP A 471 -5.79 30.44 4.92
C ASP A 471 -5.54 28.94 4.61
N ASN A 472 -6.58 28.22 4.18
CA ASN A 472 -6.52 26.83 3.70
C ASN A 472 -5.90 25.87 4.72
N CYS A 473 -6.49 25.78 5.91
CA CYS A 473 -5.96 25.05 7.06
C CYS A 473 -6.45 23.61 7.21
N ASN A 474 -7.32 23.15 6.31
CA ASN A 474 -7.91 21.81 6.24
C ASN A 474 -6.91 20.69 6.55
N THR A 475 -5.77 20.57 5.86
CA THR A 475 -4.81 19.48 6.08
C THR A 475 -4.21 19.51 7.49
N ALA A 476 -3.91 20.69 8.04
CA ALA A 476 -3.39 20.81 9.40
C ALA A 476 -4.46 20.47 10.46
N ALA A 477 -5.70 20.89 10.25
CA ALA A 477 -6.83 20.62 11.14
C ALA A 477 -7.28 19.14 11.08
N VAL A 478 -7.31 18.54 9.89
CA VAL A 478 -7.59 17.12 9.64
C VAL A 478 -6.55 16.25 10.32
N ASN A 479 -5.25 16.52 10.11
CA ASN A 479 -4.18 15.76 10.78
C ASN A 479 -4.26 15.92 12.30
N TYR A 480 -4.46 17.14 12.82
CA TYR A 480 -4.63 17.37 14.25
C TYR A 480 -5.79 16.56 14.84
N VAL A 481 -6.96 16.57 14.19
CA VAL A 481 -8.15 15.87 14.70
C VAL A 481 -8.01 14.35 14.58
N ALA A 482 -7.54 13.85 13.44
CA ALA A 482 -7.31 12.42 13.22
C ALA A 482 -6.36 11.85 14.28
N HIS A 483 -5.14 12.40 14.38
CA HIS A 483 -4.11 11.95 15.32
C HIS A 483 -4.45 12.22 16.79
N THR A 484 -5.36 13.14 17.12
CA THR A 484 -5.74 13.43 18.54
C THR A 484 -6.95 12.62 19.02
N TYR A 485 -7.87 12.22 18.13
CA TYR A 485 -9.17 11.66 18.52
C TYR A 485 -9.59 10.36 17.80
N PHE A 486 -8.84 9.91 16.78
CA PHE A 486 -9.17 8.76 15.93
C PHE A 486 -7.98 7.82 15.65
N ASP A 487 -6.82 8.07 16.27
CA ASP A 487 -5.54 7.34 16.12
C ASP A 487 -5.70 5.81 16.28
N ASP A 488 -6.69 5.39 17.07
CA ASP A 488 -7.07 4.00 17.37
C ASP A 488 -7.98 3.33 16.33
N ILE A 489 -8.62 4.11 15.44
CA ILE A 489 -9.64 3.63 14.48
C ILE A 489 -9.43 4.15 13.04
N ILE A 490 -8.26 4.67 12.68
CA ILE A 490 -7.98 5.10 11.31
C ILE A 490 -7.75 3.91 10.36
N PHE A 491 -8.20 4.06 9.12
CA PHE A 491 -7.82 3.20 7.99
C PHE A 491 -7.35 4.07 6.81
N CYS A 492 -6.12 3.86 6.32
CA CYS A 492 -5.51 4.66 5.25
C CYS A 492 -4.64 3.82 4.31
N GLY A 493 -4.31 4.37 3.13
CA GLY A 493 -3.51 3.68 2.13
C GLY A 493 -4.26 2.54 1.43
N PHE A 494 -3.53 1.56 0.93
CA PHE A 494 -4.11 0.44 0.18
C PHE A 494 -4.99 -0.47 1.06
N PRO A 495 -6.17 -0.91 0.59
CA PRO A 495 -6.72 -0.73 -0.75
C PRO A 495 -7.63 0.51 -0.90
N LEU A 496 -7.83 1.34 0.13
CA LEU A 496 -8.69 2.53 0.04
C LEU A 496 -8.17 3.50 -1.03
N THR A 497 -6.90 3.90 -0.92
CA THR A 497 -6.23 4.88 -1.79
C THR A 497 -5.08 4.27 -2.58
N SER A 498 -4.84 4.80 -3.78
CA SER A 498 -3.53 4.74 -4.44
C SER A 498 -2.56 5.65 -3.70
N LYS A 499 -1.26 5.49 -3.97
CA LYS A 499 -0.27 6.48 -3.53
C LYS A 499 -0.58 7.84 -4.17
N TYR A 500 -0.59 8.89 -3.37
CA TYR A 500 -0.87 10.25 -3.82
C TYR A 500 0.18 10.71 -4.84
N LYS A 501 -0.24 11.40 -5.91
CA LYS A 501 0.62 12.00 -6.95
C LYS A 501 1.58 11.06 -7.70
N GLU A 502 1.45 9.75 -7.55
CA GLU A 502 2.15 8.78 -8.42
C GLU A 502 1.43 8.54 -9.77
N TYR A 503 0.30 9.20 -10.04
CA TYR A 503 -0.47 9.12 -11.29
C TYR A 503 -0.78 7.67 -11.75
N GLN A 504 -1.04 6.79 -10.79
CA GLN A 504 -1.20 5.34 -10.98
C GLN A 504 -2.54 4.98 -11.64
N ASN A 505 -2.64 5.16 -12.96
CA ASN A 505 -3.91 5.04 -13.71
C ASN A 505 -4.59 3.65 -13.70
N ASN A 506 -3.94 2.59 -13.22
CA ASN A 506 -4.49 1.23 -13.15
C ASN A 506 -3.84 0.41 -12.01
N MET A 507 -4.08 0.79 -10.74
CA MET A 507 -3.69 -0.06 -9.60
C MET A 507 -4.78 -1.10 -9.28
N SER A 508 -4.51 -2.35 -9.64
CA SER A 508 -5.38 -3.49 -9.33
C SER A 508 -5.59 -3.67 -7.82
N GLY A 509 -6.85 -3.73 -7.38
CA GLY A 509 -7.23 -3.94 -5.98
C GLY A 509 -7.69 -2.67 -5.25
N THR A 510 -7.21 -1.50 -5.69
CA THR A 510 -7.51 -0.20 -5.09
C THR A 510 -8.94 0.27 -5.36
N TYR A 511 -9.53 1.02 -4.42
CA TYR A 511 -10.86 1.63 -4.54
C TYR A 511 -10.83 3.05 -5.13
N LEU A 512 -9.87 3.89 -4.74
CA LEU A 512 -9.74 5.28 -5.18
C LEU A 512 -8.32 5.58 -5.68
N ILE A 513 -8.16 6.16 -6.87
CA ILE A 513 -6.88 6.79 -7.29
C ILE A 513 -6.90 8.24 -6.80
N HIS A 514 -5.76 8.71 -6.28
CA HIS A 514 -5.53 10.10 -5.88
C HIS A 514 -4.32 10.70 -6.63
N LYS A 515 -4.55 11.75 -7.42
CA LYS A 515 -3.60 12.35 -8.38
C LYS A 515 -2.84 13.60 -7.88
#